data_AF-A0A3M1SEY7-F1
#
_entry.id   AF-A0A3M1SEY7-F1
#
_cell.length_a   1.000
_cell.length_b   1.000
_cell.length_c   1.000
_cell.angle_alpha   90.00
_cell.angle_beta   90.00
_cell.angle_gamma   90.00
#
_symmetry.space_group_name_H-M   'P 1'
#
loop_
_entity.id
_entity.type
_entity.pdbx_description
1 polymer ?
#
loop_
_entity_poly.entity_id
_entity_poly.type
_entity_poly.pdbx_seq_one_letter_code
_entity_poly.pdbx_strand_id
1 'polypeptide(L)'
;GNTSGPYQHFYMGVFRAVENHRYLIRVANSGISGFIGPDGRVIKKTNLFERTTLTEMVNTINKKSFYTRWGDVFSIICVFYTVILLAFSVTRRSKR
;
A
#
# COMPACT_ATOMS: atom_id res chain seq x y z
N GLY A 1 1.83 -17.72 -12.06
CA GLY A 1 3.13 -18.22 -12.56
C GLY A 1 4.17 -17.12 -12.46
N ASN A 2 5.41 -17.36 -12.91
CA ASN A 2 6.56 -16.43 -12.82
C ASN A 2 6.36 -15.16 -13.69
N THR A 3 5.34 -14.39 -13.37
CA THR A 3 4.92 -13.13 -14.00
C THR A 3 5.11 -11.99 -13.01
N SER A 4 4.82 -10.76 -13.42
CA SER A 4 4.92 -9.58 -12.55
C SER A 4 3.90 -9.58 -11.39
N GLY A 5 2.80 -10.34 -11.49
CA GLY A 5 1.68 -10.31 -10.54
C GLY A 5 2.07 -10.57 -9.08
N PRO A 6 2.81 -11.64 -8.74
CA PRO A 6 3.26 -11.89 -7.37
C PRO A 6 4.11 -10.77 -6.77
N TYR A 7 4.95 -10.12 -7.58
CA TYR A 7 5.74 -8.96 -7.16
C TYR A 7 4.84 -7.75 -6.91
N GLN A 8 3.91 -7.46 -7.82
CA GLN A 8 2.93 -6.38 -7.66
C GLN A 8 2.11 -6.56 -6.38
N HIS A 9 1.57 -7.76 -6.18
CA HIS A 9 0.86 -8.09 -4.94
C HIS A 9 1.73 -7.91 -3.70
N PHE A 10 3.02 -8.27 -3.76
CA PHE A 10 3.94 -8.08 -2.64
C PHE A 10 4.09 -6.59 -2.30
N TYR A 11 4.33 -5.75 -3.31
CA TYR A 11 4.47 -4.31 -3.11
C TYR A 11 3.18 -3.61 -2.71
N MET A 12 2.00 -4.11 -3.11
CA MET A 12 0.73 -3.63 -2.55
C MET A 12 0.69 -3.80 -1.02
N GLY A 13 1.23 -4.92 -0.50
CA GLY A 13 1.38 -5.12 0.94
C GLY A 13 2.32 -4.10 1.60
N VAL A 14 3.37 -3.67 0.89
CA VAL A 14 4.30 -2.64 1.39
C VAL A 14 3.58 -1.31 1.60
N PHE A 15 2.75 -0.88 0.64
CA PHE A 15 1.96 0.34 0.81
C PHE A 15 0.99 0.24 2.00
N ARG A 16 0.33 -0.91 2.18
CA ARG A 16 -0.58 -1.14 3.32
C ARG A 16 0.14 -1.04 4.67
N ALA A 17 1.39 -1.49 4.75
CA ALA A 17 2.22 -1.38 5.96
C ALA A 17 2.51 0.09 6.32
N VAL A 18 2.84 0.91 5.31
CA VAL A 18 3.08 2.35 5.46
C VAL A 18 1.80 3.09 5.85
N GLU A 19 0.72 2.86 5.10
CA GLU A 19 -0.60 3.49 5.31
C GLU A 19 -1.07 3.29 6.76
N ASN A 20 -0.96 2.07 7.28
CA ASN A 20 -1.44 1.74 8.62
C ASN A 20 -0.39 1.91 9.71
N HIS A 21 0.85 2.22 9.34
CA HIS A 21 2.00 2.28 10.24
C HIS A 21 2.11 1.01 11.11
N ARG A 22 2.16 -0.14 10.43
CA ARG A 22 2.19 -1.47 11.04
C ARG A 22 3.23 -2.37 10.40
N TYR A 23 3.83 -3.23 11.21
CA TYR A 23 4.55 -4.38 10.69
C TYR A 23 3.58 -5.29 9.94
N LEU A 24 3.94 -5.69 8.73
CA LEU A 24 3.16 -6.58 7.91
C LEU A 24 3.96 -7.87 7.66
N ILE A 25 3.35 -8.99 8.07
CA ILE A 25 3.90 -10.33 7.86
C ILE A 25 3.07 -10.97 6.76
N ARG A 26 3.72 -11.25 5.63
CA ARG A 26 3.07 -11.89 4.49
C ARG A 26 3.56 -13.33 4.36
N VAL A 27 2.60 -14.25 4.28
CA VAL A 27 2.83 -15.67 4.05
C VAL A 27 2.14 -16.08 2.76
N ALA A 28 2.90 -16.65 1.83
CA ALA A 28 2.40 -17.13 0.55
C ALA A 28 3.03 -18.48 0.22
N ASN A 29 2.23 -19.43 -0.28
CA ASN A 29 2.68 -20.80 -0.55
C ASN A 29 3.68 -20.87 -1.72
N SER A 30 3.36 -20.22 -2.84
CA SER A 30 4.22 -20.16 -4.04
C SER A 30 4.65 -18.73 -4.37
N GLY A 31 4.07 -17.74 -3.67
CA GLY A 31 4.36 -16.33 -3.81
C GLY A 31 5.49 -15.87 -2.87
N ILE A 32 5.80 -14.57 -2.94
CA ILE A 32 6.79 -13.96 -2.05
C ILE A 32 6.22 -13.87 -0.63
N SER A 33 6.88 -14.53 0.31
CA SER A 33 6.67 -14.37 1.75
C SER A 33 7.68 -13.37 2.30
N GLY A 34 7.36 -12.64 3.37
CA GLY A 34 8.28 -11.66 3.92
C GLY A 34 7.76 -10.82 5.07
N PHE A 35 8.69 -10.09 5.69
CA PHE A 35 8.47 -9.15 6.77
C PHE A 35 8.68 -7.73 6.26
N ILE A 36 7.70 -6.87 6.49
CA ILE A 36 7.72 -5.47 6.06
C ILE A 36 7.53 -4.58 7.29
N GLY A 37 8.38 -3.57 7.42
CA GLY A 37 8.34 -2.58 8.49
C GLY A 37 7.22 -1.55 8.30
N PRO A 38 6.87 -0.81 9.36
CA PRO A 38 5.84 0.24 9.33
C PRO A 38 6.22 1.48 8.49
N ASP A 39 7.49 1.57 8.09
CA ASP A 39 8.07 2.55 7.18
C ASP A 39 8.09 2.07 5.73
N GLY A 40 7.62 0.83 5.46
CA GLY A 40 7.64 0.22 4.14
C GLY A 40 8.96 -0.46 3.78
N ARG A 41 9.93 -0.51 4.70
CA ARG A 41 11.18 -1.23 4.46
C ARG A 41 10.92 -2.74 4.45
N VAL A 42 11.37 -3.42 3.40
CA VAL A 42 11.36 -4.89 3.35
C VAL A 42 12.51 -5.40 4.21
N ILE A 43 12.19 -6.04 5.33
CA ILE A 43 13.17 -6.55 6.31
C ILE A 43 13.76 -7.86 5.81
N LYS A 44 12.89 -8.81 5.44
CA LYS A 44 13.25 -10.10 4.82
C LYS A 44 12.18 -10.51 3.82
N LYS A 45 12.57 -11.21 2.76
CA LYS A 45 11.66 -11.81 1.78
C LYS A 45 12.22 -13.11 1.19
N THR A 46 11.34 -13.98 0.73
CA THR A 46 11.68 -15.20 -0.02
C THR A 46 11.70 -14.93 -1.52
N ASN A 47 12.28 -15.85 -2.31
CA ASN A 47 12.03 -15.87 -3.75
C ASN A 47 10.72 -16.60 -4.06
N LEU A 48 10.32 -16.55 -5.34
CA LEU A 48 9.16 -17.29 -5.84
C LEU A 48 9.46 -18.79 -5.89
N PHE A 49 8.45 -19.60 -5.56
CA PHE A 49 8.54 -21.07 -5.56
C PHE A 49 9.70 -21.65 -4.71
N GLU A 50 10.17 -20.89 -3.72
CA GLU A 50 11.25 -21.30 -2.84
C GLU A 50 10.68 -21.90 -1.54
N ARG A 51 11.11 -23.13 -1.20
CA ARG A 51 10.78 -23.74 0.09
C ARG A 51 11.78 -23.28 1.13
N THR A 52 11.38 -22.30 1.94
CA THR A 52 12.23 -21.73 2.99
C THR A 52 11.40 -21.29 4.20
N THR A 53 12.08 -20.98 5.29
CA THR A 53 11.48 -20.45 6.54
C THR A 53 12.12 -19.12 6.88
N LEU A 54 11.30 -18.13 7.23
CA LEU A 54 11.79 -16.82 7.68
C LEU A 54 11.41 -16.61 9.15
N THR A 55 12.38 -16.16 9.94
CA THR A 55 12.18 -15.78 11.34
C THR A 55 12.70 -14.37 11.55
N GLU A 56 11.87 -13.53 12.17
CA GLU A 56 12.18 -12.14 12.52
C GLU A 56 11.47 -11.72 13.81
N MET A 57 12.07 -10.77 14.52
CA MET A 57 11.42 -10.09 15.63
C MET A 57 10.57 -8.93 15.11
N VAL A 58 9.31 -8.88 15.55
CA VAL A 58 8.37 -7.82 15.19
C VAL A 58 7.85 -7.14 16.45
N ASN A 59 7.73 -5.82 16.39
CA ASN A 59 7.22 -5.03 17.51
C ASN A 59 5.74 -4.70 17.28
N THR A 60 4.95 -4.72 18.35
CA THR A 60 3.55 -4.28 18.30
C THR A 60 3.47 -2.76 18.42
N ILE A 61 2.61 -2.14 17.62
CA ILE A 61 2.40 -0.69 17.62
C ILE A 61 0.95 -0.43 17.99
N ASN A 62 0.71 0.34 19.05
CA ASN A 62 -0.64 0.65 19.52
C ASN A 62 -1.20 1.96 18.91
N LYS A 63 -0.34 2.86 18.45
CA LYS A 63 -0.76 4.15 17.86
C LYS A 63 -1.43 3.93 16.50
N LYS A 64 -2.57 4.57 16.24
CA LYS A 64 -3.24 4.56 14.92
C LYS A 64 -2.62 5.62 14.01
N SER A 65 -2.43 5.31 12.72
CA SER A 65 -1.99 6.30 11.72
C SER A 65 -3.12 7.28 11.38
N PHE A 66 -2.78 8.38 10.69
CA PHE A 66 -3.77 9.31 10.16
C PHE A 66 -4.74 8.59 9.21
N TYR A 67 -4.20 7.79 8.30
CA TYR A 67 -4.99 7.03 7.33
C TYR A 67 -5.91 6.01 8.03
N THR A 68 -5.46 5.28 9.05
CA THR A 68 -6.35 4.36 9.79
C THR A 68 -7.48 5.09 10.54
N ARG A 69 -7.31 6.36 10.89
CA ARG A 69 -8.33 7.15 11.59
C ARG A 69 -9.35 7.77 10.66
N TRP A 70 -8.91 8.27 9.50
CA TRP A 70 -9.73 9.07 8.59
C TRP A 70 -9.97 8.40 7.24
N GLY A 71 -9.35 7.26 6.97
CA GLY A 71 -9.46 6.53 5.71
C GLY A 71 -9.11 7.39 4.50
N ASP A 72 -9.93 7.27 3.46
CA ASP A 72 -9.73 7.92 2.16
C ASP A 72 -10.28 9.36 2.10
N VAL A 73 -10.64 9.98 3.24
CA VAL A 73 -11.22 11.34 3.27
C VAL A 73 -10.33 12.36 2.56
N PHE A 74 -9.01 12.29 2.76
CA PHE A 74 -8.07 13.17 2.06
C PHE A 74 -8.14 12.99 0.54
N SER A 75 -8.13 11.74 0.08
CA SER A 75 -8.23 11.41 -1.35
C SER A 75 -9.54 11.89 -1.96
N ILE A 76 -10.66 11.73 -1.24
CA ILE A 76 -11.99 12.17 -1.69
C ILE A 76 -12.02 13.69 -1.87
N ILE A 77 -11.45 14.46 -0.92
CA ILE A 77 -11.37 15.93 -1.03
C ILE A 77 -10.58 16.33 -2.28
N CYS A 78 -9.44 15.68 -2.55
CA CYS A 78 -8.64 15.95 -3.74
C CYS A 78 -9.41 15.65 -5.04
N VAL A 79 -10.11 14.51 -5.11
CA VAL A 79 -10.93 14.16 -6.28
C VAL A 79 -12.06 15.16 -6.48
N PHE A 80 -12.74 15.57 -5.41
CA PHE A 80 -13.82 16.55 -5.50
C PHE A 80 -13.30 17.90 -6.02
N TYR A 81 -12.17 18.37 -5.51
CA TYR A 81 -11.55 19.61 -5.96
C TYR A 81 -11.12 19.57 -7.43
N THR A 82 -10.50 18.48 -7.89
CA THR A 82 -10.09 18.35 -9.29
C THR A 82 -11.27 18.28 -10.24
N VAL A 83 -12.35 17.58 -9.88
CA VAL A 83 -13.59 17.51 -10.66
C VAL A 83 -14.23 18.90 -10.77
N ILE A 84 -14.29 19.66 -9.68
CA ILE A 84 -14.80 21.04 -9.71
C ILE A 84 -13.98 21.92 -10.66
N LEU A 85 -12.65 21.90 -10.53
CA LEU A 85 -11.78 22.68 -11.41
C LEU A 85 -11.93 22.31 -12.88
N LEU A 86 -12.04 21.02 -13.18
CA LEU A 86 -12.28 20.55 -14.55
C LEU A 86 -13.63 21.04 -15.07
N ALA A 87 -14.71 20.92 -14.29
CA ALA A 87 -16.03 21.43 -14.65
C ALA A 87 -15.98 22.94 -14.97
N PHE A 88 -15.38 23.75 -14.08
CA PHE A 88 -15.19 25.18 -14.33
C PHE A 88 -14.37 25.48 -15.58
N SER A 89 -13.31 24.70 -15.86
CA SER A 89 -12.46 24.89 -17.04
C SER A 89 -13.22 24.62 -18.35
N VAL A 90 -14.04 23.57 -18.38
CA VAL A 90 -14.84 23.17 -19.54
C VAL A 90 -15.94 24.19 -19.81
N THR A 91 -16.65 24.65 -18.78
CA THR A 91 -17.67 25.70 -18.93
C THR A 91 -17.07 27.04 -19.37
N ARG A 92 -15.86 27.39 -18.94
CA ARG A 92 -15.14 28.58 -19.43
C ARG A 92 -14.73 28.45 -20.89
N ARG A 93 -14.31 27.26 -21.33
CA ARG A 93 -13.93 27.00 -22.72
C ARG A 93 -15.12 27.02 -23.67
N SER A 94 -16.29 26.58 -23.23
CA SER A 94 -17.54 26.64 -24.03
C SER A 94 -18.15 28.03 -24.15
N LYS A 95 -17.75 28.99 -23.30
CA LYS A 95 -18.19 30.39 -23.36
C LYS A 95 -17.25 31.30 -24.16
N ARG A 96 -16.09 30.80 -24.58
CA ARG A 96 -15.20 31.45 -25.56
C ARG A 96 -15.49 30.90 -26.95
#